data_AF-A0A1P8WWN7-F1
#
_entry.id   AF-A0A1P8WWN7-F1
#
_cell.length_a   1.000
_cell.length_b   1.000
_cell.length_c   1.000
_cell.angle_alpha   90.00
_cell.angle_beta   90.00
_cell.angle_gamma   90.00
#
_symmetry.space_group_name_H-M   'P 1'
#
loop_
_entity.id
_entity.type
_entity.pdbx_description
1 polymer ?
#
loop_
_entity_poly.entity_id
_entity_poly.type
_entity_poly.pdbx_seq_one_letter_code
_entity_poly.pdbx_strand_id
1 'polypeptide(L)'
;MVFQSSSGTRLSAFSKAKEKWDAMIVRKMRSSGEEGAVLAPWRIHDIRRTVATGMQALQIRTEIIESVLSHLSGTKSGIVGVYQCYPYQEEKRQAMKRWGRHIKKTDRAVTFRPASRRRELA
;
A
#
# COMPACT_ATOMS: atom_id res chain seq x y z
N MET A 1 -1.57 6.45 -15.15
CA MET A 1 -0.92 5.14 -15.44
C MET A 1 -1.98 4.18 -15.94
N VAL A 2 -1.74 3.52 -17.08
CA VAL A 2 -2.59 2.44 -17.57
C VAL A 2 -1.84 1.14 -17.31
N PHE A 3 -2.42 0.27 -16.48
CA PHE A 3 -1.90 -1.07 -16.27
C PHE A 3 -2.65 -2.06 -17.17
N GLN A 4 -1.95 -3.05 -17.69
CA GLN A 4 -2.56 -4.14 -18.45
C GLN A 4 -3.01 -5.26 -17.52
N SER A 5 -4.11 -5.93 -17.86
CA SER A 5 -4.48 -7.22 -17.27
C SER A 5 -3.51 -8.31 -17.74
N SER A 6 -3.57 -9.49 -17.11
CA SER A 6 -2.84 -10.68 -17.55
C SER A 6 -3.16 -11.11 -18.99
N SER A 7 -4.24 -10.60 -19.58
CA SER A 7 -4.65 -10.79 -20.97
C SER A 7 -4.23 -9.66 -21.91
N GLY A 8 -3.41 -8.69 -21.45
CA GLY A 8 -2.92 -7.55 -22.25
C GLY A 8 -3.94 -6.42 -22.46
N THR A 9 -5.18 -6.58 -22.00
CA THR A 9 -6.26 -5.57 -22.08
C THR A 9 -6.09 -4.50 -21.00
N ARG A 10 -6.73 -3.34 -21.15
CA ARG A 10 -6.77 -2.32 -20.08
C ARG A 10 -7.42 -2.92 -18.83
N LEU A 11 -6.79 -2.68 -17.68
CA LEU A 11 -7.34 -3.09 -16.38
C LEU A 11 -8.66 -2.34 -16.11
N SER A 12 -9.78 -3.05 -16.10
CA SER A 12 -11.13 -2.48 -15.89
C SER A 12 -11.90 -3.09 -14.70
N ALA A 13 -11.51 -4.27 -14.23
CA ALA A 13 -12.26 -5.03 -13.21
C ALA A 13 -11.79 -4.78 -11.76
N PHE A 14 -11.80 -3.53 -11.32
CA PHE A 14 -11.35 -3.15 -9.97
C PHE A 14 -12.24 -3.71 -8.85
N SER A 15 -13.56 -3.81 -9.06
CA SER A 15 -14.50 -4.33 -8.06
C SER A 15 -14.24 -5.80 -7.72
N LYS A 16 -13.98 -6.64 -8.74
CA LYS A 16 -13.65 -8.07 -8.53
C LYS A 16 -12.38 -8.25 -7.71
N ALA A 17 -11.38 -7.41 -7.95
CA ALA A 17 -10.14 -7.41 -7.16
C ALA A 17 -10.41 -7.03 -5.71
N LYS A 18 -11.26 -6.01 -5.47
CA LYS A 18 -11.64 -5.58 -4.14
C LYS A 18 -12.40 -6.67 -3.37
N GLU A 19 -13.40 -7.30 -3.97
CA GLU A 19 -14.17 -8.38 -3.34
C GLU A 19 -13.25 -9.53 -2.89
N LYS A 20 -12.31 -9.92 -3.77
CA LYS A 20 -11.30 -10.93 -3.44
C LYS A 20 -10.42 -10.50 -2.27
N TRP A 21 -10.01 -9.23 -2.23
CA TRP A 21 -9.19 -8.69 -1.14
C TRP A 21 -9.96 -8.63 0.18
N ASP A 22 -11.21 -8.16 0.17
CA ASP A 22 -12.07 -8.13 1.35
C ASP A 22 -12.23 -9.53 1.94
N ALA A 23 -12.51 -10.53 1.11
CA ALA A 23 -12.61 -11.93 1.54
C ALA A 23 -11.31 -12.45 2.17
N MET A 24 -10.15 -12.10 1.60
CA MET A 24 -8.85 -12.47 2.17
C MET A 24 -8.56 -11.76 3.49
N ILE A 25 -8.94 -10.49 3.62
CA ILE A 25 -8.77 -9.71 4.86
C ILE A 25 -9.62 -10.33 5.97
N VAL A 26 -10.92 -10.56 5.71
CA VAL A 26 -11.82 -11.20 6.68
C VAL A 26 -11.30 -12.58 7.09
N ARG A 27 -10.82 -13.38 6.12
CA ARG A 27 -10.21 -14.68 6.43
C ARG A 27 -9.01 -14.54 7.37
N LYS A 28 -8.11 -13.59 7.10
CA LYS A 28 -6.94 -13.34 7.97
C LYS A 28 -7.34 -12.85 9.36
N MET A 29 -8.30 -11.93 9.47
CA MET A 29 -8.79 -11.41 10.75
C MET A 29 -9.43 -12.50 11.62
N ARG A 30 -10.20 -13.42 11.00
CA ARG A 30 -10.74 -14.59 11.72
C ARG A 30 -9.64 -15.54 12.20
N SER A 31 -8.63 -15.77 11.37
CA SER A 31 -7.49 -16.62 11.75
C SER A 31 -6.57 -16.00 12.80
N SER A 32 -6.61 -14.69 13.03
CA SER A 32 -5.84 -14.01 14.08
C SER A 32 -6.54 -13.99 15.45
N GLY A 33 -7.70 -14.64 15.59
CA GLY A 33 -8.43 -14.72 16.86
C GLY A 33 -9.31 -13.50 17.16
N GLU A 34 -9.52 -12.62 16.18
CA GLU A 34 -10.50 -11.54 16.29
C GLU A 34 -11.90 -12.08 15.94
N GLU A 35 -12.44 -12.93 16.81
CA GLU A 35 -13.82 -13.41 16.69
C GLU A 35 -14.79 -12.23 16.84
N GLY A 36 -15.28 -11.73 15.71
CA GLY A 36 -16.16 -10.56 15.63
C GLY A 36 -15.62 -9.38 14.83
N ALA A 37 -14.40 -9.47 14.28
CA ALA A 37 -13.85 -8.42 13.42
C ALA A 37 -14.72 -8.19 12.17
N VAL A 38 -15.36 -7.03 12.12
CA VAL A 38 -16.06 -6.51 10.94
C VAL A 38 -15.09 -5.61 10.17
N LEU A 39 -14.90 -5.91 8.89
CA LEU A 39 -14.08 -5.08 8.01
C LEU A 39 -14.76 -3.72 7.83
N ALA A 40 -14.09 -2.66 8.30
CA ALA A 40 -14.55 -1.31 8.07
C ALA A 40 -14.64 -1.00 6.55
N PRO A 41 -15.63 -0.21 6.10
CA PRO A 41 -15.77 0.13 4.70
C PRO A 41 -14.56 0.93 4.22
N TRP A 42 -13.96 0.48 3.12
CA TRP A 42 -12.80 1.11 2.51
C TRP A 42 -12.88 1.03 0.99
N ARG A 43 -12.20 1.95 0.29
CA ARG A 43 -12.11 2.01 -1.17
C ARG A 43 -10.67 1.78 -1.61
N ILE A 44 -10.48 1.30 -2.85
CA ILE A 44 -9.13 1.09 -3.41
C ILE A 44 -8.29 2.38 -3.40
N HIS A 45 -8.93 3.54 -3.55
CA HIS A 45 -8.24 4.83 -3.46
C HIS A 45 -7.58 5.08 -2.09
N ASP A 46 -8.06 4.41 -1.04
CA ASP A 46 -7.54 4.53 0.31
C ASP A 46 -6.14 3.97 0.42
N ILE A 47 -5.77 3.01 -0.45
CA ILE A 47 -4.39 2.54 -0.56
C ILE A 47 -3.47 3.71 -0.92
N ARG A 48 -3.86 4.56 -1.88
CA ARG A 48 -3.04 5.73 -2.26
C ARG A 48 -2.95 6.73 -1.11
N ARG A 49 -4.03 6.94 -0.36
CA ARG A 49 -4.06 7.80 0.84
C ARG A 49 -3.11 7.28 1.93
N THR A 50 -3.21 5.99 2.26
CA THR A 50 -2.34 5.34 3.25
C THR A 50 -0.88 5.37 2.85
N VAL A 51 -0.56 5.14 1.56
CA VAL A 51 0.82 5.25 1.06
C VAL A 51 1.33 6.68 1.19
N ALA A 52 0.53 7.70 0.85
CA ALA A 52 0.94 9.10 0.95
C ALA A 52 1.24 9.48 2.41
N THR A 53 0.30 9.23 3.33
CA THR A 53 0.47 9.54 4.75
C THR A 53 1.63 8.75 5.37
N GLY A 54 1.76 7.46 5.02
CA GLY A 54 2.87 6.62 5.48
C GLY A 54 4.24 7.10 5.00
N MET A 55 4.34 7.53 3.74
CA MET A 55 5.58 8.12 3.21
C MET A 55 5.90 9.49 3.84
N GLN A 56 4.89 10.30 4.16
CA GLN A 56 5.06 11.55 4.91
C GLN A 56 5.62 11.28 6.31
N ALA A 57 5.10 10.27 7.02
CA ALA A 57 5.62 9.86 8.32
C ALA A 57 7.08 9.38 8.27
N LEU A 58 7.53 8.88 7.12
CA LEU A 58 8.94 8.54 6.85
C LEU A 58 9.79 9.76 6.43
N GLN A 59 9.25 10.97 6.52
CA GLN A 59 9.89 12.23 6.14
C GLN A 59 10.37 12.22 4.68
N ILE A 60 9.61 11.57 3.79
CA ILE A 60 9.84 11.66 2.34
C ILE A 60 9.21 12.96 1.85
N ARG A 61 9.92 13.70 1.01
CA ARG A 61 9.47 15.00 0.50
C ARG A 61 8.20 14.86 -0.35
N THR A 62 7.28 15.81 -0.24
CA THR A 62 5.96 15.77 -0.90
C THR A 62 6.05 15.63 -2.42
N GLU A 63 6.98 16.32 -3.08
CA GLU A 63 7.18 16.25 -4.52
C GLU A 63 7.57 14.85 -5.00
N ILE A 64 8.27 14.07 -4.16
CA ILE A 64 8.63 12.68 -4.44
C ILE A 64 7.40 11.80 -4.27
N ILE A 65 6.63 11.99 -3.19
CA ILE A 65 5.41 11.22 -2.92
C ILE A 65 4.40 11.41 -4.06
N GLU A 66 4.16 12.65 -4.48
CA GLU A 66 3.28 12.92 -5.62
C GLU A 66 3.80 12.32 -6.92
N SER A 67 5.12 12.38 -7.13
CA SER A 67 5.72 11.78 -8.30
C SER A 67 5.66 10.24 -8.29
N VAL A 68 5.73 9.57 -7.13
CA VAL A 68 5.48 8.13 -6.98
C VAL A 68 4.03 7.82 -7.34
N LEU A 69 3.10 8.62 -6.82
CA LEU A 69 1.67 8.43 -7.05
C LEU A 69 1.24 8.83 -8.48
N SER A 70 2.12 9.47 -9.26
CA SER A 70 1.78 10.14 -10.53
C SER A 70 0.54 11.01 -10.36
N HIS A 71 0.55 11.78 -9.28
CA HIS A 71 -0.48 12.74 -8.97
C HIS A 71 -0.09 14.10 -9.57
N LEU A 72 -1.04 14.76 -10.22
CA LEU A 72 -0.93 16.17 -10.60
C LEU A 72 -1.71 16.96 -9.55
N SER A 73 -1.00 17.66 -8.66
CA SER A 73 -1.55 18.48 -7.58
C SER A 73 -0.73 19.77 -7.45
N GLY A 74 -1.03 20.60 -6.45
CA GLY A 74 -0.43 21.93 -6.25
C GLY A 74 1.11 21.99 -6.34
N THR A 75 1.82 20.91 -6.02
CA THR A 75 3.29 20.82 -6.13
C THR A 75 3.81 20.45 -7.53
N LYS A 76 2.94 20.11 -8.48
CA LYS A 76 3.28 19.87 -9.90
C LYS A 76 2.33 20.55 -10.89
N SER A 77 1.37 21.35 -10.43
CA SER A 77 0.42 22.07 -11.27
C SER A 77 0.81 23.53 -11.45
N GLY A 78 0.21 24.18 -12.46
CA GLY A 78 0.50 25.58 -12.78
C GLY A 78 1.96 25.81 -13.16
N ILE A 79 2.49 26.97 -12.80
CA ILE A 79 3.86 27.38 -13.17
C ILE A 79 4.95 26.48 -12.55
N VAL A 80 4.66 25.84 -11.41
CA VAL A 80 5.58 24.90 -10.77
C VAL A 80 5.89 23.72 -11.68
N GLY A 81 4.89 23.25 -12.45
CA GLY A 81 5.08 22.17 -13.42
C GLY A 81 6.00 22.54 -14.59
N VAL A 82 6.16 23.84 -14.90
CA VAL A 82 7.08 24.32 -15.95
C VAL A 82 8.53 24.21 -15.50
N TYR A 83 8.81 24.45 -14.22
CA TYR A 83 10.17 24.41 -13.66
C TYR A 83 10.53 23.04 -13.06
N GLN A 84 9.58 22.31 -12.50
CA GLN A 84 9.82 21.03 -11.81
C GLN A 84 9.63 19.82 -12.73
N CYS A 85 10.43 19.79 -13.80
CA CYS A 85 10.40 18.71 -14.80
C CYS A 85 11.24 17.48 -14.42
N TYR A 86 12.00 17.55 -13.33
CA TYR A 86 12.87 16.44 -12.94
C TYR A 86 12.04 15.19 -12.55
N PRO A 87 12.33 14.01 -13.11
CA PRO A 87 11.49 12.82 -12.95
C PRO A 87 11.66 12.09 -11.61
N TYR A 88 12.67 12.46 -10.82
CA TYR A 88 12.98 11.90 -9.50
C TYR A 88 13.09 10.36 -9.48
N GLN A 89 13.68 9.75 -10.51
CA GLN A 89 13.65 8.29 -10.65
C GLN A 89 14.31 7.57 -9.47
N GLU A 90 15.49 8.04 -9.07
CA GLU A 90 16.26 7.43 -7.98
C GLU A 90 15.60 7.69 -6.63
N GLU A 91 15.10 8.90 -6.39
CA GLU A 91 14.40 9.25 -5.16
C GLU A 91 13.09 8.49 -5.01
N LYS A 92 12.33 8.30 -6.09
CA LYS A 92 11.13 7.44 -6.09
C LYS A 92 11.49 6.00 -5.73
N ARG A 93 12.59 5.47 -6.28
CA ARG A 93 13.09 4.13 -5.96
C ARG A 93 13.44 4.01 -4.48
N GLN A 94 14.15 4.99 -3.92
CA GLN A 94 14.52 5.01 -2.51
C GLN A 94 13.30 5.15 -1.59
N ALA A 95 12.35 6.02 -1.96
CA ALA A 95 11.07 6.19 -1.27
C ALA A 95 10.30 4.87 -1.19
N MET A 96 10.14 4.17 -2.33
CA MET A 96 9.46 2.87 -2.35
C MET A 96 10.20 1.79 -1.56
N LYS A 97 11.54 1.79 -1.57
CA LYS A 97 12.33 0.88 -0.73
C LYS A 97 12.11 1.16 0.75
N ARG A 98 12.12 2.42 1.18
CA ARG A 98 11.85 2.81 2.58
C ARG A 98 10.44 2.41 3.00
N TRP A 99 9.45 2.70 2.16
CA TRP A 99 8.06 2.31 2.39
C TRP A 99 7.90 0.79 2.49
N GLY A 100 8.51 0.02 1.59
CA GLY A 100 8.48 -1.45 1.64
C GLY A 100 9.12 -2.01 2.92
N ARG A 101 10.21 -1.42 3.41
CA ARG A 101 10.79 -1.79 4.71
C ARG A 101 9.85 -1.47 5.87
N HIS A 102 9.18 -0.32 5.83
CA HIS A 102 8.21 0.07 6.85
C HIS A 102 7.04 -0.94 6.92
N ILE A 103 6.42 -1.28 5.78
CA ILE A 103 5.33 -2.27 5.74
C ILE A 103 5.79 -3.62 6.31
N LYS A 104 6.97 -4.11 5.92
CA LYS A 104 7.50 -5.38 6.44
C LYS A 104 7.72 -5.35 7.96
N LYS A 105 8.08 -4.19 8.52
CA LYS A 105 8.22 -4.02 9.97
C LYS A 105 6.85 -4.06 10.65
N THR A 106 5.84 -3.41 10.08
CA THR A 106 4.47 -3.44 10.60
C THR A 106 3.88 -4.84 10.52
N ASP A 107 4.09 -5.54 9.40
CA ASP A 107 3.68 -6.94 9.24
C ASP A 107 4.38 -7.83 10.26
N ARG A 108 5.67 -7.61 10.57
CA ARG A 108 6.41 -8.32 11.64
C ARG A 108 5.90 -8.04 13.05
N ALA A 109 5.48 -6.80 13.33
CA ALA A 109 4.81 -6.49 14.59
C ALA A 109 3.43 -7.17 14.70
N VAL A 110 2.82 -7.47 13.56
CA VAL A 110 1.55 -8.22 13.42
C VAL A 110 1.79 -9.72 13.16
N THR A 111 3.04 -10.17 12.99
CA THR A 111 3.35 -11.57 12.68
C THR A 111 3.19 -12.37 13.95
N PHE A 112 1.98 -12.90 14.09
CA PHE A 112 1.58 -13.96 15.00
C PHE A 112 2.72 -14.97 15.20
N ARG A 113 3.22 -15.05 16.43
CA ARG A 113 4.04 -16.15 16.90
C ARG A 113 3.16 -17.40 16.86
N PRO A 114 3.37 -18.35 15.92
CA PRO A 114 2.59 -19.58 15.94
C PRO A 114 2.87 -20.26 17.27
N ALA A 115 1.81 -20.64 17.98
CA ALA A 115 1.90 -21.36 19.25
C ALA A 115 2.90 -22.51 19.08
N SER A 116 4.03 -22.42 19.79
CA SER A 116 5.03 -23.48 19.83
C SER A 116 4.31 -24.75 20.29
N ARG A 117 4.21 -25.73 19.39
CA ARG A 117 3.65 -27.04 19.65
C ARG A 117 4.37 -27.59 20.89
N ARG A 118 3.64 -27.69 22.01
CA ARG A 118 4.15 -28.26 23.26
C ARG A 118 4.49 -29.72 22.91
N ARG A 119 5.78 -30.06 22.83
CA ARG A 119 6.21 -31.46 22.79
C ARG A 119 5.83 -32.04 24.15
N GLU A 120 4.77 -32.84 24.18
CA GLU A 120 4.53 -33.74 25.30
C GLU A 120 5.69 -34.71 25.37
N LEU A 121 6.42 -34.62 26.47
CA LEU A 121 7.29 -35.68 26.96
C LEU A 121 6.37 -36.70 27.63
N ALA A 122 6.31 -37.90 27.07
CA ALA A 122 5.95 -39.14 27.75
C ALA A 122 6.79 -40.26 27.11
#